data_AF-A0A8J3T341-F1
#
_entry.id   AF-A0A8J3T341-F1
#
_cell.length_a   1.000
_cell.length_b   1.000
_cell.length_c   1.000
_cell.angle_alpha   90.00
_cell.angle_beta   90.00
_cell.angle_gamma   90.00
#
_symmetry.space_group_name_H-M   'P 1'
#
loop_
_entity.id
_entity.type
_entity.pdbx_description
1 polymer ?
#
loop_
_entity_poly.entity_id
_entity_poly.type
_entity_poly.pdbx_seq_one_letter_code
_entity_poly.pdbx_strand_id
1 'polypeptide(L)'
;MGHIHRAVLGLTATATVATGLALTSPAEAASTPPASPAVSQTAPCGGGIAVSGRIGTRWNRLGGQDSALGCPVTPSRDVYLNGVWAGRRQWFDRGSITWSPRQGTDMTVSAWSSGGYSYFDWGSTAPYSYDRFLVRWYSAADPGGEQREFGGGTGGRIRVRQSTTGAYRFIVEGCDNGVTGSSCRQGWTLSASTR
;
A
#
# COMPACT_ATOMS: atom_id res chain seq x y z
N MET A 1 -0.74 -6.22 68.55
CA MET A 1 -1.35 -4.93 68.96
C MET A 1 -1.56 -4.11 67.70
N GLY A 2 -2.74 -3.70 67.25
CA GLY A 2 -4.10 -3.83 67.77
C GLY A 2 -5.12 -3.36 66.72
N HIS A 3 -6.34 -3.88 66.90
CA HIS A 3 -7.66 -3.36 66.55
C HIS A 3 -8.16 -3.27 65.08
N ILE A 4 -9.00 -4.28 64.81
CA ILE A 4 -10.12 -4.41 63.88
C ILE A 4 -11.14 -3.28 64.03
N HIS A 5 -11.74 -2.79 62.92
CA HIS A 5 -13.13 -2.31 62.92
C HIS A 5 -13.85 -2.67 61.60
N ARG A 6 -14.91 -3.47 61.74
CA ARG A 6 -15.98 -3.75 60.77
C ARG A 6 -17.11 -2.73 60.98
N ALA A 7 -17.83 -2.34 59.92
CA ALA A 7 -19.26 -1.98 59.92
C ALA A 7 -19.70 -1.55 58.50
N VAL A 8 -20.94 -1.63 58.01
CA VAL A 8 -22.19 -2.35 58.29
C VAL A 8 -23.11 -2.03 57.09
N LEU A 9 -23.96 -2.98 56.69
CA LEU A 9 -25.04 -2.83 55.70
C LEU A 9 -26.02 -1.70 56.07
N GLY A 10 -26.53 -0.97 55.07
CA GLY A 10 -27.69 -0.10 55.21
C GLY A 10 -28.61 -0.23 54.00
N LEU A 11 -29.63 -1.08 54.13
CA LEU A 11 -30.72 -1.27 53.17
C LEU A 11 -31.88 -0.37 53.62
N THR A 12 -32.34 0.57 52.79
CA THR A 12 -33.62 1.26 53.02
C THR A 12 -34.43 1.30 51.74
N ALA A 13 -35.48 0.48 51.72
CA ALA A 13 -36.56 0.52 50.75
C ALA A 13 -37.57 1.60 51.14
N THR A 14 -38.01 2.42 50.19
CA THR A 14 -39.26 3.16 50.29
C THR A 14 -40.02 3.00 48.98
N ALA A 15 -41.25 2.50 49.10
CA ALA A 15 -42.19 2.30 48.01
C ALA A 15 -43.22 3.44 48.05
N THR A 16 -43.47 4.06 46.91
CA THR A 16 -44.61 4.96 46.70
C THR A 16 -45.36 4.53 45.44
N VAL A 17 -46.63 4.19 45.64
CA VAL A 17 -47.62 3.85 44.62
C VAL A 17 -48.10 5.16 43.98
N ALA A 18 -48.07 5.24 42.65
CA ALA A 18 -48.79 6.26 41.90
C ALA A 18 -49.60 5.60 40.78
N THR A 19 -50.90 5.90 40.84
CA THR A 19 -52.01 5.52 39.98
C THR A 19 -51.80 5.86 38.50
N GLY A 20 -52.24 4.94 37.64
CA GLY A 20 -52.11 5.02 36.19
C GLY A 20 -52.95 6.11 35.52
N LEU A 21 -52.57 6.42 34.28
CA LEU A 21 -53.35 7.14 33.28
C LEU A 21 -52.98 6.60 31.88
N ALA A 22 -54.02 6.14 31.20
CA ALA A 22 -54.25 5.94 29.78
C ALA A 22 -53.07 5.81 28.78
N LEU A 23 -53.10 4.69 28.07
CA LEU A 23 -52.42 4.40 26.82
C LEU A 23 -52.86 5.36 25.70
N THR A 24 -51.93 6.12 25.15
CA THR A 24 -51.97 6.58 23.75
C THR A 24 -50.58 6.46 23.17
N SER A 25 -50.29 5.35 22.50
CA SER A 25 -49.10 5.22 21.66
C SER A 25 -49.29 6.09 20.41
N PRO A 26 -48.44 7.09 20.13
CA PRO A 26 -48.31 7.54 18.76
C PRO A 26 -47.70 6.38 17.97
N ALA A 27 -48.37 5.98 16.88
CA ALA A 27 -47.78 5.12 15.88
C ALA A 27 -46.51 5.80 15.37
N GLU A 28 -45.35 5.29 15.78
CA GLU A 28 -44.07 5.70 15.22
C GLU A 28 -44.07 5.27 13.77
N ALA A 29 -44.39 6.22 12.89
CA ALA A 29 -44.28 6.03 11.46
C ALA A 29 -42.84 5.59 11.19
N ALA A 30 -42.68 4.31 10.83
CA ALA A 30 -41.44 3.76 10.33
C ALA A 30 -41.04 4.58 9.10
N SER A 31 -40.20 5.57 9.35
CA SER A 31 -39.55 6.37 8.33
C SER A 31 -38.58 5.43 7.66
N THR A 32 -39.07 4.71 6.65
CA THR A 32 -38.20 3.95 5.76
C THR A 32 -37.33 5.01 5.09
N PRO A 33 -36.02 5.07 5.36
CA PRO A 33 -35.17 5.99 4.60
C PRO A 33 -35.38 5.64 3.13
N PRO A 34 -35.53 6.62 2.22
CA PRO A 34 -35.55 6.30 0.80
C PRO A 34 -34.29 5.48 0.54
N ALA A 35 -34.46 4.30 -0.06
CA ALA A 35 -33.34 3.53 -0.56
C ALA A 35 -32.55 4.48 -1.46
N SER A 36 -31.42 4.98 -0.96
CA SER A 36 -30.48 5.71 -1.78
C SER A 36 -30.27 4.87 -3.02
N PRO A 37 -30.42 5.41 -4.23
CA PRO A 37 -30.04 4.66 -5.41
C PRO A 37 -28.60 4.22 -5.16
N ALA A 38 -28.37 2.91 -5.12
CA ALA A 38 -27.03 2.38 -5.18
C ALA A 38 -26.46 2.96 -6.47
N VAL A 39 -25.59 3.95 -6.34
CA VAL A 39 -24.83 4.50 -7.45
C VAL A 39 -23.99 3.35 -7.99
N SER A 40 -24.53 2.65 -8.99
CA SER A 40 -23.77 1.83 -9.90
C SER A 40 -22.83 2.78 -10.65
N GLN A 41 -21.63 2.98 -10.10
CA GLN A 41 -20.58 3.79 -10.70
C GLN A 41 -20.17 3.14 -12.02
N THR A 42 -20.54 3.78 -13.12
CA THR A 42 -20.09 3.50 -14.48
C THR A 42 -18.62 3.94 -14.63
N ALA A 43 -17.72 3.19 -15.28
CA ALA A 43 -17.12 1.99 -14.69
C ALA A 43 -15.64 2.30 -14.37
N PRO A 44 -15.14 2.04 -13.15
CA PRO A 44 -13.73 2.23 -12.81
C PRO A 44 -12.83 1.38 -13.74
N CYS A 45 -11.97 2.02 -14.53
CA CYS A 45 -11.21 1.46 -15.66
C CYS A 45 -12.07 0.60 -16.61
N GLY A 46 -12.37 1.12 -17.80
CA GLY A 46 -13.37 0.58 -18.77
C GLY A 46 -13.19 -0.85 -19.32
N GLY A 47 -12.42 -1.73 -18.68
CA GLY A 47 -12.35 -3.16 -18.99
C GLY A 47 -11.84 -3.93 -17.78
N GLY A 48 -12.55 -4.97 -17.36
CA GLY A 48 -12.37 -5.76 -16.14
C GLY A 48 -11.06 -6.54 -16.00
N ILE A 49 -9.91 -5.89 -16.24
CA ILE A 49 -8.59 -6.41 -15.97
C ILE A 49 -8.39 -6.37 -14.46
N ALA A 50 -8.41 -7.56 -13.85
CA ALA A 50 -8.24 -7.70 -12.42
C ALA A 50 -6.86 -7.20 -11.95
N VAL A 51 -6.86 -6.44 -10.87
CA VAL A 51 -5.66 -6.07 -10.10
C VAL A 51 -5.83 -6.66 -8.71
N SER A 52 -4.95 -7.59 -8.32
CA SER A 52 -5.14 -8.37 -7.09
C SER A 52 -3.81 -8.64 -6.38
N GLY A 53 -3.90 -9.27 -5.21
CA GLY A 53 -2.75 -9.59 -4.36
C GLY A 53 -1.96 -8.35 -3.94
N ARG A 54 -0.64 -8.51 -3.75
CA ARG A 54 0.25 -7.41 -3.33
C ARG A 54 0.29 -6.24 -4.30
N ILE A 55 0.14 -6.51 -5.59
CA ILE A 55 0.05 -5.48 -6.63
C ILE A 55 -1.22 -4.64 -6.44
N GLY A 56 -2.38 -5.29 -6.27
CA GLY A 56 -3.65 -4.60 -6.00
C GLY A 56 -3.62 -3.79 -4.71
N THR A 57 -3.04 -4.35 -3.64
CA THR A 57 -2.83 -3.60 -2.39
C THR A 57 -1.98 -2.35 -2.60
N ARG A 58 -0.88 -2.43 -3.37
CA ARG A 58 -0.04 -1.25 -3.66
C ARG A 58 -0.77 -0.25 -4.53
N TRP A 59 -1.44 -0.70 -5.59
CA TRP A 59 -2.21 0.16 -6.49
C TRP A 59 -3.29 0.95 -5.75
N ASN A 60 -4.08 0.28 -4.89
CA ASN A 60 -5.09 0.93 -4.06
C ASN A 60 -4.47 1.96 -3.10
N ARG A 61 -3.33 1.64 -2.46
CA ARG A 61 -2.61 2.59 -1.60
C ARG A 61 -2.08 3.81 -2.35
N LEU A 62 -1.81 3.69 -3.65
CA LEU A 62 -1.38 4.80 -4.50
C LEU A 62 -2.54 5.66 -5.02
N GLY A 63 -3.80 5.27 -4.76
CA GLY A 63 -5.00 5.96 -5.25
C GLY A 63 -5.72 5.21 -6.39
N GLY A 64 -5.35 3.98 -6.69
CA GLY A 64 -6.01 3.16 -7.70
C GLY A 64 -5.99 3.80 -9.09
N GLN A 65 -7.14 3.81 -9.76
CA GLN A 65 -7.30 4.42 -11.08
C GLN A 65 -7.03 5.92 -11.12
N ASP A 66 -7.24 6.61 -9.99
CA ASP A 66 -7.04 8.05 -9.84
C ASP A 66 -5.56 8.40 -9.54
N SER A 67 -4.73 7.37 -9.33
CA SER A 67 -3.29 7.54 -9.17
C SER A 67 -2.60 7.92 -10.48
N ALA A 68 -1.36 8.40 -10.36
CA ALA A 68 -0.55 8.68 -11.55
C ALA A 68 -0.26 7.44 -12.41
N LEU A 69 -0.36 6.21 -11.86
CA LEU A 69 -0.23 4.97 -12.64
C LEU A 69 -1.39 4.79 -13.64
N GLY A 70 -2.60 5.21 -13.26
CA GLY A 70 -3.82 5.03 -14.04
C GLY A 70 -4.39 3.61 -13.99
N CYS A 71 -5.05 3.23 -15.07
CA CYS A 71 -5.76 1.96 -15.21
C CYS A 71 -4.84 0.80 -15.55
N PRO A 72 -5.17 -0.43 -15.13
CA PRO A 72 -4.46 -1.62 -15.57
C PRO A 72 -4.69 -1.84 -17.07
N VAL A 73 -3.63 -2.22 -17.78
CA VAL A 73 -3.67 -2.45 -19.24
C VAL A 73 -3.24 -3.86 -19.61
N THR A 74 -2.74 -4.63 -18.63
CA THR A 74 -2.49 -6.07 -18.77
C THR A 74 -2.95 -6.81 -17.53
N PRO A 75 -3.30 -8.11 -17.63
CA PRO A 75 -3.32 -8.99 -16.47
C PRO A 75 -1.93 -9.06 -15.80
N SER A 76 -1.90 -9.42 -14.52
CA SER A 76 -0.65 -9.69 -13.79
C SER A 76 0.02 -10.98 -14.29
N ARG A 77 1.32 -10.93 -14.59
CA ARG A 77 2.13 -12.05 -15.10
C ARG A 77 3.24 -12.42 -14.14
N ASP A 78 3.62 -13.69 -14.13
CA ASP A 78 4.79 -14.17 -13.39
C ASP A 78 6.08 -13.63 -14.00
N VAL A 79 7.05 -13.37 -13.13
CA VAL A 79 8.40 -12.93 -13.48
C VAL A 79 9.38 -13.99 -12.99
N TYR A 80 10.30 -14.39 -13.86
CA TYR A 80 11.30 -15.41 -13.58
C TYR A 80 12.70 -14.79 -13.63
N LEU A 81 13.57 -15.24 -12.73
CA LEU A 81 15.00 -14.93 -12.75
C LEU A 81 15.75 -16.25 -12.87
N ASN A 82 16.57 -16.39 -13.91
CA ASN A 82 17.33 -17.61 -14.22
C ASN A 82 16.44 -18.87 -14.25
N GLY A 83 15.26 -18.76 -14.87
CA GLY A 83 14.29 -19.85 -14.96
C GLY A 83 13.50 -20.15 -13.67
N VAL A 84 13.80 -19.46 -12.56
CA VAL A 84 13.12 -19.65 -11.28
C VAL A 84 12.09 -18.55 -11.07
N TRP A 85 10.88 -18.93 -10.64
CA TRP A 85 9.83 -17.97 -10.31
C TRP A 85 10.31 -16.98 -9.24
N ALA A 86 10.09 -15.70 -9.47
CA ALA A 86 10.68 -14.62 -8.66
C ALA A 86 9.67 -13.58 -8.18
N GLY A 87 8.44 -13.58 -8.69
CA GLY A 87 7.41 -12.60 -8.34
C GLY A 87 6.41 -12.39 -9.47
N ARG A 88 5.65 -11.29 -9.40
CA ARG A 88 4.64 -10.94 -10.40
C ARG A 88 4.71 -9.47 -10.78
N ARG A 89 4.35 -9.13 -12.03
CA ARG A 89 4.28 -7.76 -12.54
C ARG A 89 2.96 -7.51 -13.24
N GLN A 90 2.46 -6.29 -13.11
CA GLN A 90 1.33 -5.79 -13.88
C GLN A 90 1.63 -4.40 -14.45
N TRP A 91 1.18 -4.16 -15.67
CA TRP A 91 1.29 -2.87 -16.34
C TRP A 91 0.01 -2.07 -16.20
N PHE A 92 0.21 -0.76 -16.06
CA PHE A 92 -0.79 0.29 -16.02
C PHE A 92 -0.50 1.31 -17.14
N ASP A 93 -1.39 2.28 -17.33
CA ASP A 93 -1.27 3.28 -18.39
C ASP A 93 0.10 3.95 -18.43
N ARG A 94 0.62 4.38 -17.28
CA ARG A 94 1.86 5.18 -17.20
C ARG A 94 3.06 4.44 -16.61
N GLY A 95 2.93 3.15 -16.34
CA GLY A 95 4.03 2.38 -15.78
C GLY A 95 3.62 1.02 -15.23
N SER A 96 4.28 0.57 -14.17
CA SER A 96 4.08 -0.79 -13.66
C SER A 96 4.26 -0.89 -12.15
N ILE A 97 3.65 -1.92 -11.59
CA ILE A 97 3.90 -2.40 -10.23
C ILE A 97 4.40 -3.84 -10.33
N THR A 98 5.46 -4.15 -9.59
CA THR A 98 6.03 -5.49 -9.48
C THR A 98 6.13 -5.89 -8.01
N TRP A 99 5.63 -7.08 -7.68
CA TRP A 99 5.86 -7.71 -6.39
C TRP A 99 7.16 -8.52 -6.43
N SER A 100 8.07 -8.22 -5.49
CA SER A 100 9.43 -8.75 -5.41
C SER A 100 9.71 -9.33 -4.01
N PRO A 101 9.22 -10.54 -3.69
CA PRO A 101 9.19 -11.07 -2.33
C PRO A 101 10.56 -11.35 -1.68
N ARG A 102 11.66 -11.38 -2.46
CA ARG A 102 12.99 -11.69 -1.95
C ARG A 102 13.49 -10.67 -0.91
N GLN A 103 13.09 -9.41 -1.05
CA GLN A 103 13.50 -8.31 -0.16
C GLN A 103 12.50 -8.04 0.98
N GLY A 104 11.44 -8.86 1.09
CA GLY A 104 10.35 -8.68 2.05
C GLY A 104 9.06 -9.26 1.48
N THR A 105 8.25 -9.92 2.30
CA THR A 105 7.07 -10.66 1.82
C THR A 105 6.04 -9.75 1.12
N ASP A 106 5.96 -8.49 1.54
CA ASP A 106 5.06 -7.47 0.99
C ASP A 106 5.75 -6.51 0.03
N MET A 107 7.03 -6.74 -0.28
CA MET A 107 7.84 -5.82 -1.06
C MET A 107 7.28 -5.66 -2.48
N THR A 108 6.89 -4.44 -2.80
CA THR A 108 6.44 -4.04 -4.13
C THR A 108 7.28 -2.86 -4.59
N VAL A 109 7.59 -2.83 -5.87
CA VAL A 109 8.20 -1.68 -6.52
C VAL A 109 7.27 -1.17 -7.60
N SER A 110 7.15 0.15 -7.69
CA SER A 110 6.25 0.83 -8.62
C SER A 110 7.04 1.91 -9.35
N ALA A 111 6.80 2.07 -10.65
CA ALA A 111 7.35 3.17 -11.42
C ALA A 111 6.31 3.73 -12.38
N TRP A 112 6.28 5.05 -12.54
CA TRP A 112 5.38 5.72 -13.47
C TRP A 112 5.96 7.04 -14.00
N SER A 113 5.54 7.41 -15.22
CA SER A 113 5.81 8.72 -15.81
C SER A 113 4.75 9.74 -15.38
N SER A 114 5.15 10.93 -14.93
CA SER A 114 4.24 12.05 -14.70
C SER A 114 4.97 13.40 -14.76
N GLY A 115 4.44 14.34 -15.55
CA GLY A 115 4.94 15.71 -15.60
C GLY A 115 6.42 15.86 -15.98
N GLY A 116 6.95 15.02 -16.87
CA GLY A 116 8.37 15.03 -17.25
C GLY A 116 9.32 14.38 -16.23
N TYR A 117 8.77 13.67 -15.25
CA TYR A 117 9.52 12.90 -14.26
C TYR A 117 9.17 11.42 -14.32
N SER A 118 10.17 10.60 -14.07
CA SER A 118 10.01 9.17 -13.78
C SER A 118 10.05 9.00 -12.26
N TYR A 119 8.94 8.54 -11.69
CA TYR A 119 8.82 8.24 -10.26
C TYR A 119 9.16 6.78 -10.04
N PHE A 120 9.81 6.51 -8.90
CA PHE A 120 10.06 5.17 -8.42
C PHE A 120 9.79 5.09 -6.93
N ASP A 121 9.10 4.04 -6.52
CA ASP A 121 8.45 3.95 -5.24
C ASP A 121 8.47 2.49 -4.79
N TRP A 122 8.99 2.23 -3.59
CA TRP A 122 9.07 0.89 -3.04
C TRP A 122 8.34 0.77 -1.70
N GLY A 123 7.66 -0.36 -1.55
CA GLY A 123 6.91 -0.74 -0.37
C GLY A 123 7.79 -1.25 0.76
N SER A 124 7.13 -1.82 1.78
CA SER A 124 7.80 -2.30 2.99
C SER A 124 8.74 -3.46 2.69
N THR A 125 9.96 -3.38 3.20
CA THR A 125 10.96 -4.45 3.24
C THR A 125 10.83 -5.32 4.51
N ALA A 126 9.79 -5.12 5.31
CA ALA A 126 9.59 -5.87 6.56
C ALA A 126 9.73 -7.40 6.35
N PRO A 127 10.36 -8.11 7.30
CA PRO A 127 10.85 -7.63 8.60
C PRO A 127 12.21 -6.90 8.53
N TYR A 128 12.79 -6.71 7.35
CA TYR A 128 14.07 -6.01 7.19
C TYR A 128 13.89 -4.49 7.26
N SER A 129 14.87 -3.82 7.87
CA SER A 129 15.06 -2.38 7.86
C SER A 129 16.52 -2.12 7.57
N TYR A 130 16.81 -1.14 6.72
CA TYR A 130 18.17 -0.88 6.24
C TYR A 130 18.63 0.52 6.63
N ASP A 131 19.94 0.72 6.73
CA ASP A 131 20.51 2.06 6.95
C ASP A 131 20.42 2.95 5.71
N ARG A 132 20.47 2.35 4.51
CA ARG A 132 20.33 3.04 3.24
C ARG A 132 19.78 2.15 2.14
N PHE A 133 19.30 2.78 1.07
CA PHE A 133 18.90 2.10 -0.15
C PHE A 133 19.76 2.54 -1.32
N LEU A 134 20.26 1.57 -2.09
CA LEU A 134 20.83 1.81 -3.42
C LEU A 134 19.70 1.73 -4.42
N VAL A 135 19.45 2.80 -5.17
CA VAL A 135 18.49 2.78 -6.28
C VAL A 135 19.26 2.96 -7.57
N ARG A 136 19.01 2.06 -8.53
CA ARG A 136 19.55 2.14 -9.88
C ARG A 136 18.44 2.33 -10.89
N TRP A 137 18.67 3.21 -11.87
CA TRP A 137 17.79 3.36 -13.00
C TRP A 137 18.54 3.49 -14.32
N TYR A 138 17.91 3.01 -15.38
CA TYR A 138 18.46 2.99 -16.73
C TYR A 138 17.32 3.03 -17.75
N SER A 139 17.63 3.40 -18.99
CA SER A 139 16.66 3.41 -20.09
C SER A 139 17.25 2.72 -21.32
N ALA A 140 16.46 2.50 -22.36
CA ALA A 140 17.00 1.97 -23.61
C ALA A 140 18.01 2.95 -24.28
N ALA A 141 17.80 4.25 -24.08
CA ALA A 141 18.66 5.30 -24.62
C ALA A 141 19.89 5.59 -23.75
N ASP A 142 19.87 5.14 -22.49
CA ASP A 142 21.01 5.20 -21.57
C ASP A 142 21.08 3.88 -20.79
N PRO A 143 21.74 2.86 -21.37
CA PRO A 143 21.85 1.55 -20.75
C PRO A 143 22.79 1.52 -19.53
N GLY A 144 23.72 2.48 -19.45
CA GLY A 144 24.63 2.62 -18.31
C GLY A 144 23.90 3.14 -17.08
N GLY A 145 22.98 4.09 -17.29
CA GLY A 145 22.10 4.59 -16.26
C GLY A 145 22.85 5.24 -15.11
N GLU A 146 22.18 5.35 -13.97
CA GLU A 146 22.73 5.92 -12.74
C GLU A 146 22.38 5.03 -11.54
N GLN A 147 23.22 5.11 -10.52
CA GLN A 147 22.98 4.54 -9.20
C GLN A 147 23.23 5.60 -8.13
N ARG A 148 22.30 5.73 -7.19
CA ARG A 148 22.43 6.66 -6.07
C ARG A 148 22.00 6.02 -4.76
N GLU A 149 22.57 6.53 -3.68
CA GLU A 149 22.18 6.16 -2.33
C GLU A 149 21.07 7.10 -1.81
N PHE A 150 20.14 6.53 -1.06
CA PHE A 150 19.03 7.23 -0.43
C PHE A 150 18.92 6.80 1.04
N GLY A 151 18.26 7.63 1.86
CA GLY A 151 18.03 7.33 3.27
C GLY A 151 17.33 5.99 3.48
N GLY A 152 17.65 5.31 4.58
CA GLY A 152 17.16 3.99 4.92
C GLY A 152 15.75 3.95 5.52
N GLY A 153 15.47 2.84 6.20
CA GLY A 153 14.17 2.47 6.74
C GLY A 153 13.62 1.22 6.05
N THR A 154 12.29 1.16 5.91
CA THR A 154 11.60 -0.01 5.35
C THR A 154 11.02 0.24 3.97
N GLY A 155 11.11 1.46 3.44
CA GLY A 155 10.49 1.83 2.17
C GLY A 155 10.93 3.21 1.73
N GLY A 156 10.52 3.64 0.55
CA GLY A 156 10.90 4.96 0.07
C GLY A 156 10.36 5.29 -1.32
N ARG A 157 10.66 6.52 -1.74
CA ARG A 157 10.24 7.06 -3.03
C ARG A 157 11.26 8.08 -3.53
N ILE A 158 11.51 8.02 -4.82
CA ILE A 158 12.33 9.00 -5.54
C ILE A 158 11.62 9.45 -6.82
N ARG A 159 12.12 10.53 -7.41
CA ARG A 159 11.80 10.91 -8.78
C ARG A 159 13.07 11.36 -9.48
N VAL A 160 13.15 11.09 -10.78
CA VAL A 160 14.24 11.54 -11.65
C VAL A 160 13.65 12.31 -12.82
N ARG A 161 14.32 13.37 -13.26
CA ARG A 161 13.89 14.13 -14.43
C ARG A 161 14.12 13.27 -15.68
N GLN A 162 13.14 13.22 -16.57
CA GLN A 162 13.30 12.51 -17.83
C GLN A 162 14.26 13.29 -18.73
N SER A 163 15.35 12.64 -19.12
CA SER A 163 16.35 13.13 -20.07
C SER A 163 16.25 12.42 -21.41
N THR A 164 15.55 11.29 -21.48
CA THR A 164 15.32 10.51 -22.69
C THR A 164 13.83 10.25 -22.90
N THR A 165 13.45 9.90 -24.13
CA THR A 165 12.08 9.48 -24.48
C THR A 165 11.81 8.01 -24.16
N GLY A 166 12.81 7.27 -23.67
CA GLY A 166 12.69 5.85 -23.38
C GLY A 166 12.05 5.57 -22.03
N ALA A 167 11.40 4.40 -21.92
CA ALA A 167 10.92 3.91 -20.63
C ALA A 167 12.09 3.70 -19.65
N TYR A 168 11.96 4.26 -18.46
CA TYR A 168 12.93 4.11 -17.38
C TYR A 168 12.62 2.83 -16.61
N ARG A 169 13.67 2.07 -16.29
CA ARG A 169 13.62 0.88 -15.45
C ARG A 169 14.33 1.16 -14.16
N PHE A 170 13.75 0.71 -13.04
CA PHE A 170 14.27 0.94 -11.71
C PHE A 170 14.38 -0.37 -10.94
N ILE A 171 15.43 -0.47 -10.12
CA ILE A 171 15.63 -1.53 -9.12
C ILE A 171 16.17 -0.90 -7.84
N VAL A 172 15.90 -1.53 -6.70
CA VAL A 172 16.41 -1.10 -5.39
C VAL A 172 17.01 -2.27 -4.62
N GLU A 173 18.01 -1.97 -3.81
CA GLU A 173 18.63 -2.89 -2.86
C GLU A 173 18.82 -2.19 -1.52
N GLY A 174 18.54 -2.89 -0.42
CA GLY A 174 18.73 -2.40 0.94
C GLY A 174 20.11 -2.77 1.48
N CYS A 175 20.76 -1.83 2.17
CA CYS A 175 22.11 -1.99 2.71
C CYS A 175 22.22 -1.50 4.15
N ASP A 176 22.92 -2.29 4.96
CA ASP A 176 23.31 -1.94 6.32
C ASP A 176 24.76 -1.44 6.34
N ASN A 177 25.02 -0.42 7.16
CA ASN A 177 26.35 0.05 7.46
C ASN A 177 27.03 -0.94 8.42
N GLY A 178 28.29 -1.25 8.17
CA GLY A 178 29.12 -2.04 9.08
C GLY A 178 30.43 -1.32 9.38
N VAL A 179 31.05 -1.72 10.49
CA VAL A 179 32.31 -1.13 10.98
C VAL A 179 33.47 -1.31 9.99
N THR A 180 33.44 -2.40 9.20
CA THR A 180 34.48 -2.74 8.21
C THR A 180 33.98 -2.72 6.76
N GLY A 181 32.75 -2.24 6.51
CA GLY A 181 32.13 -2.19 5.19
C GLY A 181 30.61 -2.30 5.25
N SER A 182 29.92 -1.93 4.17
CA SER A 182 28.46 -2.08 4.07
C SER A 182 28.06 -3.46 3.56
N SER A 183 26.99 -4.03 4.14
CA SER A 183 26.40 -5.28 3.64
C SER A 183 25.02 -5.03 3.07
N CYS A 184 24.87 -5.21 1.76
CA CYS A 184 23.59 -5.24 1.10
C CYS A 184 23.07 -6.68 1.09
N ARG A 185 21.91 -6.88 1.72
CA ARG A 185 21.36 -8.23 1.95
C ARG A 185 20.10 -8.37 1.09
N GLN A 186 19.75 -9.61 0.74
CA GLN A 186 18.60 -9.99 -0.11
C GLN A 186 18.69 -9.60 -1.61
N GLY A 187 19.71 -8.85 -2.05
CA GLY A 187 19.92 -8.54 -3.45
C GLY A 187 18.94 -7.52 -4.02
N TRP A 188 19.11 -7.17 -5.29
CA TRP A 188 18.23 -6.26 -6.02
C TRP A 188 16.80 -6.80 -6.17
N THR A 189 15.82 -5.90 -6.11
CA THR A 189 14.44 -6.22 -6.46
C THR A 189 14.31 -6.62 -7.93
N LEU A 190 13.20 -7.29 -8.26
CA LEU A 190 12.67 -7.23 -9.62
C LEU A 190 12.47 -5.76 -10.03
N SER A 191 12.53 -5.48 -11.34
CA SER A 191 12.38 -4.11 -11.82
C SER A 191 10.95 -3.59 -11.77
N ALA A 192 10.78 -2.29 -11.63
CA ALA A 192 9.59 -1.58 -12.10
C ALA A 192 9.98 -0.70 -13.29
N SER A 193 9.02 -0.32 -14.10
CA SER A 193 9.28 0.45 -15.32
C SER A 193 8.18 1.46 -15.60
N THR A 194 8.59 2.63 -16.10
CA THR A 194 7.67 3.63 -16.63
C THR A 194 7.17 3.23 -18.01
N ARG A 195 6.20 4.00 -18.52
CA ARG A 195 5.69 3.89 -19.87
C ARG A 195 5.68 5.24 -20.56
#